data_AF-A0A5Z2YKW4-F1
#
_entry.id   AF-A0A5Z2YKW4-F1
#
_cell.length_a   1.000
_cell.length_b   1.000
_cell.length_c   1.000
_cell.angle_alpha   90.00
_cell.angle_beta   90.00
_cell.angle_gamma   90.00
#
_symmetry.space_group_name_H-M   'P 1'
#
loop_
_entity.id
_entity.type
_entity.pdbx_description
1 polymer ?
#
loop_
_entity_poly.entity_id
_entity_poly.type
_entity_poly.pdbx_seq_one_letter_code
_entity_poly.pdbx_strand_id
1 'polypeptide(L)'
;GATDTTSVFELYLTDPETQDYLADTEENKTLLLTLAVVLRDELAKCHGISEDELGCGIKPLSIEGKTIQAIFIYDKASGGAGFASTANKYIIKMLINAKKALEC
;
A
#
# COMPACT_ATOMS: atom_id res chain seq x y z
N GLY A 1 22.95 18.44 0.37
CA GLY A 1 21.83 17.85 -0.39
C GLY A 1 20.62 17.85 0.50
N ALA A 2 19.46 18.25 0.00
CA ALA A 2 18.22 18.12 0.77
C ALA A 2 17.78 16.65 0.72
N THR A 3 17.59 16.04 1.89
CA THR A 3 16.97 14.73 2.03
C THR A 3 15.54 14.95 2.47
N ASP A 4 14.60 15.01 1.52
CA ASP A 4 13.19 14.89 1.82
C ASP A 4 12.92 13.43 2.23
N THR A 5 12.84 13.17 3.52
CA THR A 5 12.49 11.84 4.04
C THR A 5 10.98 11.66 3.87
N THR A 6 10.56 11.05 2.77
CA THR A 6 9.16 10.66 2.60
C THR A 6 8.83 9.52 3.57
N SER A 7 7.76 9.69 4.36
CA SER A 7 7.20 8.59 5.14
C SER A 7 6.53 7.60 4.19
N VAL A 8 6.93 6.32 4.26
CA VAL A 8 6.42 5.24 3.40
C VAL A 8 5.88 4.10 4.27
N PHE A 9 4.72 3.59 3.90
CA PHE A 9 4.18 2.33 4.37
C PHE A 9 4.30 1.28 3.27
N GLU A 10 4.68 0.06 3.65
CA GLU A 10 4.83 -1.06 2.72
C GLU A 10 4.03 -2.27 3.21
N LEU A 11 3.36 -2.94 2.27
CA LEU A 11 2.55 -4.13 2.51
C LEU A 11 2.92 -5.21 1.51
N TYR A 12 3.15 -6.42 2.04
CA TYR A 12 3.45 -7.62 1.28
C TYR A 12 2.35 -8.63 1.57
N LEU A 13 1.80 -9.25 0.53
CA LEU A 13 0.73 -10.23 0.67
C LEU A 13 1.26 -11.64 0.43
N THR A 14 0.73 -12.56 1.22
CA THR A 14 0.89 -13.99 0.99
C THR A 14 -0.41 -14.57 0.47
N ASP A 15 -0.28 -15.59 -0.37
CA ASP A 15 -1.39 -16.45 -0.74
C ASP A 15 -1.81 -17.26 0.50
N PRO A 16 -3.09 -17.24 0.90
CA PRO A 16 -3.54 -17.90 2.13
C PRO A 16 -3.51 -19.44 2.04
N GLU A 17 -3.58 -20.03 0.84
CA GLU A 17 -3.53 -21.47 0.62
C GLU A 17 -2.10 -21.99 0.68
N THR A 18 -1.16 -21.28 0.04
CA THR A 18 0.24 -21.72 -0.06
C THR A 18 1.14 -21.14 1.03
N GLN A 19 0.71 -20.07 1.70
CA GLN A 19 1.50 -19.25 2.63
C GLN A 19 2.76 -18.62 2.01
N ASP A 20 2.87 -18.65 0.67
CA ASP A 20 3.96 -18.03 -0.08
C ASP A 20 3.60 -16.59 -0.47
N TYR A 21 4.62 -15.75 -0.66
CA TYR A 21 4.43 -14.40 -1.18
C TYR A 21 3.85 -14.42 -2.60
N LEU A 22 3.05 -13.41 -2.93
CA LEU A 22 2.59 -13.22 -4.31
C LEU A 22 3.78 -12.96 -5.24
N ALA A 23 3.97 -13.87 -6.19
CA ALA A 23 5.02 -13.78 -7.20
C ALA A 23 4.81 -12.58 -8.13
N ASP A 24 5.90 -12.10 -8.73
CA ASP A 24 5.88 -11.01 -9.71
C ASP A 24 5.31 -11.43 -11.07
N THR A 25 3.98 -11.57 -11.13
CA THR A 25 3.21 -11.88 -12.36
C THR A 25 2.32 -10.70 -12.74
N GLU A 26 1.94 -10.57 -14.01
CA GLU A 26 1.06 -9.47 -14.48
C GLU A 26 -0.33 -9.49 -13.81
N GLU A 27 -0.86 -10.68 -13.50
CA GLU A 27 -2.10 -10.85 -12.75
C GLU A 27 -1.97 -10.29 -11.32
N ASN A 28 -0.91 -10.69 -10.61
CA ASN A 28 -0.65 -10.21 -9.25
C ASN A 28 -0.34 -8.71 -9.24
N LYS A 29 0.33 -8.17 -10.25
CA LYS A 29 0.54 -6.72 -10.40
C LYS A 29 -0.78 -5.97 -10.50
N THR A 30 -1.70 -6.47 -11.32
CA THR A 30 -3.02 -5.86 -11.49
C THR A 30 -3.78 -5.88 -10.16
N LEU A 31 -3.83 -7.04 -9.49
CA LEU A 31 -4.44 -7.18 -8.17
C LEU A 31 -3.83 -6.22 -7.14
N LEU A 32 -2.51 -6.19 -7.02
CA LEU A 32 -1.81 -5.36 -6.04
C LEU A 32 -1.94 -3.87 -6.35
N LEU A 33 -1.99 -3.47 -7.62
CA LEU A 33 -2.21 -2.08 -8.00
C LEU A 33 -3.63 -1.63 -7.64
N THR A 34 -4.65 -2.45 -7.90
CA THR A 34 -6.03 -2.18 -7.46
C THR A 34 -6.09 -2.06 -5.94
N LEU A 35 -5.46 -2.97 -5.21
CA LEU A 35 -5.36 -2.90 -3.75
C LEU A 35 -4.62 -1.65 -3.26
N ALA A 36 -3.53 -1.26 -3.92
CA ALA A 36 -2.77 -0.07 -3.57
C ALA A 36 -3.63 1.20 -3.64
N VAL A 37 -4.41 1.35 -4.71
CA VAL A 37 -5.32 2.50 -4.90
C VAL A 37 -6.38 2.55 -3.81
N VAL A 38 -7.12 1.46 -3.61
CA VAL A 38 -8.21 1.45 -2.63
C VAL A 38 -7.70 1.61 -1.19
N LEU A 39 -6.55 1.02 -0.84
CA LEU A 39 -5.95 1.19 0.49
C LEU A 39 -5.46 2.62 0.71
N ARG A 40 -4.92 3.28 -0.32
CA ARG A 40 -4.53 4.71 -0.26
C ARG A 40 -5.74 5.60 0.00
N ASP A 41 -6.86 5.36 -0.68
CA ASP A 41 -8.10 6.14 -0.50
C ASP A 41 -8.67 5.92 0.92
N GLU A 42 -8.66 4.68 1.41
CA GLU A 42 -9.11 4.37 2.77
C GLU A 42 -8.21 4.94 3.86
N LEU A 43 -6.90 5.01 3.63
CA LEU A 43 -5.99 5.68 4.55
C LEU A 43 -6.26 7.19 4.60
N ALA A 44 -6.47 7.83 3.44
CA ALA A 44 -6.85 9.25 3.37
C ALA A 44 -8.15 9.52 4.14
N LYS A 45 -9.17 8.67 3.96
CA LYS A 45 -10.43 8.74 4.73
C LYS A 45 -10.22 8.55 6.23
N CYS A 46 -9.31 7.67 6.65
CA CYS A 46 -8.99 7.48 8.07
C CYS A 46 -8.36 8.73 8.70
N HIS A 47 -7.61 9.52 7.92
CA HIS A 47 -7.01 10.77 8.36
C HIS A 47 -7.89 12.01 8.15
N GLY A 48 -8.99 11.89 7.39
CA GLY A 48 -9.84 13.02 7.04
C GLY A 48 -9.18 14.01 6.07
N ILE A 49 -8.29 13.51 5.21
CA ILE A 49 -7.55 14.29 4.21
C ILE A 49 -7.97 13.92 2.79
N SER A 50 -7.56 14.72 1.80
CA SER A 50 -7.73 14.36 0.39
C SER A 50 -6.84 13.17 0.02
N GLU A 51 -7.34 12.28 -0.85
CA GLU A 51 -6.52 11.22 -1.45
C GLU A 51 -5.33 11.74 -2.27
N ASP A 52 -5.37 13.01 -2.66
CA ASP A 52 -4.27 13.68 -3.36
C ASP A 52 -3.05 13.91 -2.46
N GLU A 53 -3.22 13.91 -1.13
CA GLU A 53 -2.14 14.03 -0.15
C GLU A 53 -1.28 12.76 -0.07
N LEU A 54 -1.78 11.64 -0.61
CA LEU A 54 -1.12 10.34 -0.61
C LEU A 54 -0.84 9.85 -2.03
N GLY A 55 0.33 9.25 -2.22
CA GLY A 55 0.68 8.46 -3.39
C GLY A 55 0.70 6.98 -3.06
N CYS A 56 0.52 6.14 -4.08
CA CYS A 56 0.65 4.69 -3.94
C CYS A 56 1.20 4.05 -5.21
N GLY A 57 1.73 2.84 -5.06
CA GLY A 57 2.19 2.04 -6.18
C GLY A 57 2.58 0.64 -5.76
N ILE A 58 3.16 -0.08 -6.71
CA ILE A 58 3.77 -1.39 -6.49
C ILE A 58 5.23 -1.38 -6.91
N LYS A 59 6.08 -2.11 -6.20
CA LYS A 59 7.49 -2.26 -6.56
C LYS A 59 7.98 -3.69 -6.38
N PRO A 60 8.92 -4.15 -7.21
CA PRO A 60 9.56 -5.44 -7.00
C PRO A 60 10.43 -5.39 -5.74
N LEU A 61 10.39 -6.48 -4.99
CA LEU A 61 11.28 -6.73 -3.86
C LEU A 61 11.85 -8.15 -3.98
N SER A 62 13.16 -8.26 -3.71
CA SER A 62 13.80 -9.57 -3.59
C SER A 62 13.75 -10.00 -2.12
N ILE A 63 13.01 -11.07 -1.82
CA ILE A 63 12.97 -11.71 -0.50
C ILE A 63 13.38 -13.17 -0.68
N GLU A 64 14.40 -13.61 0.07
CA GLU A 64 14.85 -15.01 0.09
C GLU A 64 15.12 -15.60 -1.31
N GLY A 65 15.62 -14.78 -2.24
CA GLY A 65 15.90 -15.19 -3.63
C GLY A 65 14.68 -15.25 -4.55
N LYS A 66 13.48 -14.92 -4.05
CA LYS A 66 12.25 -14.76 -4.84
C LYS A 66 12.01 -13.28 -5.15
N THR A 67 11.56 -12.97 -6.37
CA THR A 67 11.05 -11.64 -6.71
C THR A 67 9.55 -11.60 -6.44
N ILE A 68 9.15 -10.72 -5.53
CA ILE A 68 7.77 -10.50 -5.12
C ILE A 68 7.38 -9.05 -5.43
N GLN A 69 6.10 -8.73 -5.31
CA GLN A 69 5.59 -7.37 -5.45
C GLN A 69 5.09 -6.82 -4.12
N ALA A 70 5.51 -5.60 -3.79
CA ALA A 70 5.14 -4.87 -2.59
C ALA A 70 4.22 -3.71 -2.92
N ILE A 71 3.12 -3.54 -2.19
CA ILE A 71 2.34 -2.31 -2.19
C ILE A 71 3.09 -1.28 -1.35
N PHE A 72 3.17 -0.04 -1.81
CA PHE A 72 3.65 1.06 -1.00
C PHE A 72 2.72 2.27 -1.08
N ILE A 73 2.58 2.97 0.05
CA ILE A 73 1.82 4.22 0.19
C ILE A 73 2.74 5.25 0.83
N TYR A 74 2.71 6.49 0.35
CA TYR A 74 3.63 7.54 0.81
C TYR A 74 2.95 8.91 0.84
N ASP A 75 3.44 9.80 1.69
CA ASP A 75 2.94 11.18 1.76
C ASP A 75 3.49 11.99 0.58
N LYS A 76 2.62 12.72 -0.15
CA LYS A 76 3.07 13.60 -1.24
C LYS A 76 3.64 14.93 -0.74
N ALA A 77 3.25 15.38 0.46
CA ALA A 77 3.74 16.62 1.04
C ALA A 77 5.26 16.58 1.30
N SER A 78 5.96 17.63 0.89
CA SER A 78 7.40 17.80 1.12
C SER A 78 7.71 17.68 2.62
N GLY A 79 8.65 16.80 2.98
CA GLY A 79 9.00 16.50 4.37
C GLY A 79 8.18 15.43 5.09
N GLY A 80 7.11 14.90 4.49
CA GLY A 80 6.32 13.79 5.03
C GLY A 80 5.42 14.19 6.21
N ALA A 81 4.11 14.27 5.98
CA ALA A 81 3.12 14.61 7.02
C ALA A 81 2.95 13.51 8.09
N GLY A 82 3.46 12.30 7.82
CA GLY A 82 3.41 11.14 8.70
C GLY A 82 2.15 10.30 8.56
N PHE A 83 1.30 10.52 7.55
CA PHE A 83 0.05 9.77 7.37
C PHE A 83 0.37 8.32 7.01
N ALA A 84 1.20 8.10 5.98
CA ALA A 84 1.66 6.78 5.55
C ALA A 84 2.24 5.97 6.72
N SER A 85 3.10 6.58 7.54
CA SER A 85 3.73 5.92 8.71
C SER A 85 2.74 5.41 9.76
N THR A 86 1.49 5.87 9.75
CA THR A 86 0.45 5.41 10.70
C THR A 86 -0.52 4.41 10.09
N ALA A 87 -0.34 4.01 8.83
CA ALA A 87 -1.21 3.06 8.13
C ALA A 87 -1.35 1.72 8.86
N ASN A 88 -0.29 1.26 9.54
CA ASN A 88 -0.33 0.05 10.37
C ASN A 88 -1.39 0.10 11.48
N LYS A 89 -1.72 1.28 12.01
CA LYS A 89 -2.77 1.47 13.02
C LYS A 89 -4.17 1.30 12.46
N TYR A 90 -4.33 1.49 11.14
CA TYR A 90 -5.62 1.44 10.45
C TYR A 90 -5.77 0.20 9.56
N ILE A 91 -4.77 -0.68 9.48
CA ILE A 91 -4.72 -1.76 8.47
C ILE A 91 -5.98 -2.61 8.43
N ILE A 92 -6.53 -3.01 9.59
CA ILE A 92 -7.78 -3.79 9.66
C ILE A 92 -8.96 -2.99 9.11
N LYS A 93 -9.07 -1.72 9.48
CA LYS A 93 -10.14 -0.83 9.01
C LYS A 93 -10.02 -0.59 7.50
N MET A 94 -8.80 -0.35 7.01
CA MET A 94 -8.49 -0.17 5.60
C MET A 94 -8.91 -1.39 4.80
N LEU A 95 -8.55 -2.61 5.23
CA LEU A 95 -8.91 -3.86 4.55
C LEU A 95 -10.42 -4.10 4.53
N ILE A 96 -11.12 -3.87 5.65
CA ILE A 96 -12.58 -4.03 5.74
C ILE A 96 -13.28 -3.07 4.77
N ASN A 97 -12.85 -1.81 4.74
CA ASN A 97 -13.47 -0.81 3.87
C ASN A 97 -13.09 -0.99 2.41
N ALA A 98 -11.84 -1.38 2.13
CA ALA A 98 -11.38 -1.71 0.78
C ALA A 98 -12.20 -2.84 0.18
N LYS A 99 -12.47 -3.89 0.96
CA LYS A 99 -13.38 -4.97 0.55
C LYS A 99 -14.76 -4.41 0.16
N LYS A 100 -15.38 -3.59 1.01
CA LYS A 100 -16.68 -2.97 0.73
C LYS A 100 -16.66 -2.10 -0.53
N ALA A 101 -15.56 -1.38 -0.76
CA ALA A 101 -15.40 -0.51 -1.94
C ALA A 101 -15.24 -1.31 -3.25
N LEU A 102 -14.75 -2.56 -3.17
CA LEU A 102 -14.58 -3.46 -4.32
C LEU A 102 -15.81 -4.34 -4.58
N GLU A 103 -16.70 -4.53 -3.59
CA GLU A 103 -17.91 -5.34 -3.67
C GLU A 103 -19.12 -4.64 -4.33
N CYS A 104 -18.91 -3.49 -4.99
CA CYS A 104 -19.92 -2.67 -5.68
C CYS A 104 -21.16 -3.43 -6.20
#